data_AF-A0A661ZJB0-F1
#
_entry.id   AF-A0A661ZJB0-F1
#
_cell.length_a   1.000
_cell.length_b   1.000
_cell.length_c   1.000
_cell.angle_alpha   90.00
_cell.angle_beta   90.00
_cell.angle_gamma   90.00
#
_symmetry.space_group_name_H-M   'P 1'
#
loop_
_entity.id
_entity.type
_entity.pdbx_description
1 polymer ?
#
loop_
_entity_poly.entity_id
_entity_poly.type
_entity_poly.pdbx_seq_one_letter_code
_entity_poly.pdbx_strand_id
1 'polypeptide(L)'
;MATKFLASGAVNAAGIPWNSSGNGPTFDGRIKPNVAAQGEGAYYATPSGSFTQGNGTSLSSPITAGMMACLWQACPDINSMELISLVQQSASRAHNPDNKIGYGIPDFAAAHLLSVYEHDEDDRFSEVSVYPNPFKDFFEMKFNASESGTARLAVVDMTGRIILDKNYTIVPGNNIVRFNELGNIPSGIYFLRLESGNSVLTSKLLRQ
;
A
#
# COMPACT_ATOMS: atom_id res chain seq x y z
N MET A 1 -4.22 -13.51 -12.42
CA MET A 1 -3.24 -13.78 -11.36
C MET A 1 -2.28 -12.60 -11.31
N ALA A 2 -2.18 -11.91 -10.18
CA ALA A 2 -1.41 -10.67 -10.08
C ALA A 2 0.09 -10.93 -10.31
N THR A 3 0.75 -10.06 -11.08
CA THR A 3 2.13 -10.26 -11.50
C THR A 3 3.08 -9.96 -10.34
N LYS A 4 3.75 -10.99 -9.81
CA LYS A 4 4.63 -10.91 -8.62
C LYS A 4 6.02 -10.27 -8.87
N PHE A 5 6.27 -9.70 -10.05
CA PHE A 5 7.56 -9.10 -10.41
C PHE A 5 7.41 -7.96 -11.41
N LEU A 6 8.21 -6.92 -11.24
CA LEU A 6 8.22 -5.73 -12.09
C LEU A 6 9.27 -5.88 -13.19
N ALA A 7 8.85 -5.86 -14.46
CA ALA A 7 9.74 -5.88 -15.61
C ALA A 7 9.95 -4.47 -16.15
N SER A 8 11.20 -4.09 -16.42
CA SER A 8 11.57 -2.76 -16.93
C SER A 8 11.99 -2.84 -18.40
N GLY A 9 11.34 -2.04 -19.25
CA GLY A 9 11.74 -1.76 -20.63
C GLY A 9 12.79 -0.66 -20.70
N ALA A 10 13.31 -0.41 -21.90
CA ALA A 10 14.30 0.64 -22.15
C ALA A 10 13.73 1.75 -23.04
N VAL A 11 13.92 2.99 -22.61
CA VAL A 11 13.72 4.21 -23.41
C VAL A 11 15.04 4.97 -23.55
N ASN A 12 15.10 5.95 -24.44
CA ASN A 12 16.16 6.97 -24.45
C ASN A 12 15.83 8.16 -23.55
N ALA A 13 16.73 9.15 -23.51
CA ALA A 13 16.58 10.35 -22.68
C ALA A 13 15.34 11.20 -23.03
N ALA A 14 14.78 11.07 -24.23
CA ALA A 14 13.54 11.74 -24.65
C ALA A 14 12.27 10.91 -24.33
N GLY A 15 12.43 9.75 -23.67
CA GLY A 15 11.33 8.84 -23.35
C GLY A 15 10.83 8.02 -24.55
N ILE A 16 11.56 8.02 -25.66
CA ILE A 16 11.22 7.23 -26.84
C ILE A 16 11.64 5.77 -26.61
N PRO A 17 10.78 4.76 -26.89
CA PRO A 17 11.12 3.36 -26.75
C PRO A 17 12.36 2.97 -27.54
N TRP A 18 13.30 2.26 -26.91
CA TRP A 18 14.47 1.74 -27.59
C TRP A 18 14.08 0.54 -28.47
N ASN A 19 14.48 0.56 -29.75
CA ASN A 19 14.05 -0.45 -30.73
C ASN A 19 14.43 -1.90 -30.35
N SER A 20 15.50 -2.09 -29.57
CA SER A 20 15.95 -3.41 -29.11
C SER A 20 15.38 -3.81 -27.75
N SER A 21 14.50 -2.99 -27.15
CA SER A 21 13.77 -3.36 -25.95
C SER A 21 12.81 -4.50 -26.25
N GLY A 22 12.74 -5.48 -25.34
CA GLY A 22 11.73 -6.53 -25.41
C GLY A 22 10.32 -5.94 -25.34
N ASN A 23 9.42 -6.45 -26.17
CA ASN A 23 8.02 -6.03 -26.23
C ASN A 23 7.12 -7.17 -25.76
N GLY A 24 6.01 -6.82 -25.12
CA GLY A 24 4.92 -7.74 -24.86
C GLY A 24 4.00 -7.92 -26.07
N PRO A 25 2.78 -8.46 -25.84
CA PRO A 25 2.32 -8.97 -24.55
C PRO A 25 3.07 -10.26 -24.18
N THR A 26 2.86 -10.75 -22.96
CA THR A 26 3.20 -12.14 -22.64
C THR A 26 2.33 -13.10 -23.46
N PHE A 27 2.69 -14.39 -23.47
CA PHE A 27 1.92 -15.43 -24.15
C PHE A 27 0.43 -15.45 -23.75
N ASP A 28 0.13 -15.14 -22.48
CA ASP A 28 -1.23 -15.06 -21.94
C ASP A 28 -1.89 -13.67 -22.07
N GLY A 29 -1.31 -12.77 -22.88
CA GLY A 29 -1.92 -11.48 -23.22
C GLY A 29 -1.70 -10.35 -22.20
N ARG A 30 -0.89 -10.57 -21.15
CA ARG A 30 -0.60 -9.50 -20.17
C ARG A 30 0.37 -8.48 -20.74
N ILE A 31 0.22 -7.24 -20.27
CA ILE A 31 1.12 -6.15 -20.62
C ILE A 31 2.50 -6.38 -20.01
N LYS A 32 3.51 -6.41 -20.87
CA LYS A 32 4.93 -6.38 -20.52
C LYS A 32 5.68 -5.52 -21.54
N PRO A 33 6.78 -4.84 -21.15
CA PRO A 33 7.24 -4.65 -19.76
C PRO A 33 6.19 -3.92 -18.89
N ASN A 34 6.36 -3.88 -17.57
CA ASN A 34 5.43 -3.14 -16.72
C ASN A 34 5.65 -1.64 -16.86
N VAL A 35 6.90 -1.22 -16.81
CA VAL A 35 7.31 0.19 -16.89
C VAL A 35 8.58 0.28 -17.71
N ALA A 36 9.07 1.48 -17.97
CA ALA A 36 10.35 1.69 -18.62
C ALA A 36 11.21 2.73 -17.89
N ALA A 37 12.52 2.59 -18.02
CA ALA A 37 13.50 3.58 -17.61
C ALA A 37 14.54 3.78 -18.72
N GLN A 38 15.37 4.81 -18.59
CA GLN A 38 16.40 5.10 -19.59
C GLN A 38 17.40 3.94 -19.68
N GLY A 39 17.34 3.19 -20.78
CA GLY A 39 18.27 2.09 -21.07
C GLY A 39 19.14 2.38 -22.28
N GLU A 40 18.74 3.29 -23.18
CA GLU A 40 19.55 3.76 -24.30
C GLU A 40 20.33 5.02 -23.88
N GLY A 41 21.64 5.02 -24.12
CA GLY A 41 22.55 6.09 -23.70
C GLY A 41 22.68 6.24 -22.19
N ALA A 42 22.38 5.18 -21.42
CA ALA A 42 22.45 5.20 -19.97
C ALA A 42 23.92 5.18 -19.51
N TYR A 43 24.26 6.01 -18.52
CA TYR A 43 25.59 6.04 -17.93
C TYR A 43 25.78 4.90 -16.93
N TYR A 44 26.93 4.26 -16.97
CA TYR A 44 27.35 3.26 -15.98
C TYR A 44 28.85 3.39 -15.68
N ALA A 45 29.25 2.94 -14.49
CA ALA A 45 30.64 2.91 -14.07
C ALA A 45 31.34 1.66 -14.62
N THR A 46 32.55 1.83 -15.13
CA THR A 46 33.43 0.74 -15.55
C THR A 46 34.23 0.20 -14.36
N PRO A 47 34.78 -1.03 -14.44
CA PRO A 47 35.68 -1.56 -13.40
C PRO A 47 36.92 -0.70 -13.14
N SER A 48 37.31 0.16 -14.09
CA SER A 48 38.40 1.12 -13.96
C SER A 48 38.02 2.43 -13.24
N GLY A 49 36.78 2.56 -12.77
CA GLY A 49 36.28 3.76 -12.09
C GLY A 49 35.93 4.93 -13.01
N SER A 50 35.93 4.73 -14.33
CA SER A 50 35.47 5.71 -15.31
C SER A 50 33.97 5.56 -15.58
N PHE A 51 33.34 6.57 -16.18
CA PHE A 51 31.96 6.49 -16.62
C PHE A 51 31.88 6.41 -18.13
N THR A 52 30.99 5.57 -18.64
CA THR A 52 30.69 5.47 -20.08
C THR A 52 29.19 5.31 -20.27
N GLN A 53 28.73 5.47 -21.51
CA GLN A 53 27.35 5.19 -21.88
C GLN A 53 27.23 3.80 -22.50
N GLY A 54 26.04 3.22 -22.38
CA GLY A 54 25.67 1.98 -23.04
C GLY A 54 24.18 1.89 -23.30
N ASN A 55 23.80 0.83 -23.99
CA ASN A 55 22.42 0.55 -24.36
C ASN A 55 22.01 -0.82 -23.82
N GLY A 56 20.88 -0.91 -23.14
CA GLY A 56 20.37 -2.18 -22.65
C GLY A 56 19.18 -2.06 -21.71
N THR A 57 18.26 -3.03 -21.78
CA THR A 57 17.28 -3.26 -20.70
C THR A 57 17.97 -3.69 -19.40
N SER A 58 19.17 -4.27 -19.50
CA SER A 58 20.06 -4.52 -18.36
C SER A 58 20.53 -3.24 -17.67
N LEU A 59 20.48 -2.09 -18.34
CA LEU A 59 20.79 -0.78 -17.75
C LEU A 59 19.53 -0.10 -17.21
N SER A 60 18.37 -0.28 -17.85
CA SER A 60 17.10 0.25 -17.30
C SER A 60 16.66 -0.47 -16.02
N SER A 61 16.91 -1.78 -15.93
CA SER A 61 16.58 -2.61 -14.76
C SER A 61 17.16 -2.09 -13.43
N PRO A 62 18.48 -1.84 -13.28
CA PRO A 62 19.05 -1.31 -12.04
C PRO A 62 18.62 0.13 -11.74
N ILE A 63 18.32 0.95 -12.74
CA ILE A 63 17.77 2.30 -12.53
C ILE A 63 16.39 2.20 -11.86
N THR A 64 15.52 1.37 -12.43
CA THR A 64 14.19 1.13 -11.84
C THR A 64 14.32 0.52 -10.45
N ALA A 65 15.22 -0.46 -10.25
CA ALA A 65 15.43 -1.09 -8.95
C ALA A 65 15.91 -0.10 -7.87
N GLY A 66 16.84 0.80 -8.21
CA GLY A 66 17.32 1.84 -7.30
C GLY A 66 16.21 2.79 -6.86
N MET A 67 15.40 3.26 -7.82
CA MET A 67 14.27 4.13 -7.51
C MET A 67 13.18 3.40 -6.70
N MET A 68 12.95 2.11 -6.98
CA MET A 68 12.04 1.28 -6.18
C MET A 68 12.51 1.14 -4.74
N ALA A 69 13.82 0.96 -4.52
CA ALA A 69 14.39 0.93 -3.18
C ALA A 69 14.22 2.27 -2.45
N CYS A 70 14.44 3.40 -3.13
CA CYS A 70 14.22 4.73 -2.55
C CYS A 70 12.76 4.94 -2.13
N LEU A 71 11.80 4.55 -2.98
CA LEU A 71 10.37 4.67 -2.66
C LEU A 71 9.98 3.77 -1.49
N TRP A 72 10.45 2.52 -1.48
CA TRP A 72 10.16 1.60 -0.37
C TRP A 72 10.78 2.10 0.95
N GLN A 73 11.97 2.71 0.89
CA GLN A 73 12.57 3.33 2.07
C GLN A 73 11.73 4.52 2.58
N ALA A 74 11.13 5.30 1.67
CA ALA A 74 10.27 6.42 2.03
C ALA A 74 8.90 5.98 2.58
N CYS A 75 8.45 4.77 2.24
CA CYS A 75 7.15 4.21 2.60
C CYS A 75 7.34 2.80 3.20
N PRO A 76 7.82 2.68 4.46
CA PRO A 76 8.23 1.38 5.01
C PRO A 76 7.05 0.41 5.26
N ASP A 77 5.83 0.92 5.37
CA ASP A 77 4.64 0.13 5.70
C ASP A 77 3.96 -0.54 4.49
N ILE A 78 4.34 -0.14 3.26
CA ILE A 78 3.76 -0.72 2.04
C ILE A 78 4.43 -2.05 1.69
N ASN A 79 3.63 -2.99 1.17
CA ASN A 79 4.13 -4.27 0.69
C ASN A 79 4.55 -4.20 -0.79
N SER A 80 5.21 -5.25 -1.29
CA SER A 80 5.74 -5.28 -2.67
C SER A 80 4.68 -5.12 -3.77
N MET A 81 3.44 -5.54 -3.51
CA MET A 81 2.35 -5.45 -4.49
C MET A 81 1.82 -4.02 -4.58
N GLU A 82 1.63 -3.37 -3.43
CA GLU A 82 1.27 -1.94 -3.33
C GLU A 82 2.35 -1.07 -3.99
N LEU A 83 3.62 -1.35 -3.68
CA LEU A 83 4.76 -0.66 -4.28
C LEU A 83 4.76 -0.74 -5.82
N ILE A 84 4.50 -1.92 -6.38
CA ILE A 84 4.37 -2.11 -7.84
C ILE A 84 3.15 -1.35 -8.38
N SER A 85 2.03 -1.38 -7.66
CA SER A 85 0.80 -0.69 -8.04
C SER A 85 1.03 0.81 -8.12
N LEU A 86 1.57 1.42 -7.06
CA LEU A 86 1.87 2.86 -6.97
C LEU A 86 2.75 3.32 -8.13
N VAL A 87 3.80 2.54 -8.46
CA VAL A 87 4.69 2.84 -9.59
C VAL A 87 4.03 2.71 -10.95
N GLN A 88 3.08 1.79 -11.13
CA GLN A 88 2.31 1.69 -12.38
C GLN A 88 1.26 2.80 -12.49
N GLN A 89 0.60 3.14 -11.38
CA GLN A 89 -0.40 4.21 -11.30
C GLN A 89 0.21 5.59 -11.53
N SER A 90 1.46 5.81 -11.09
CA SER A 90 2.15 7.08 -11.29
C SER A 90 2.85 7.22 -12.65
N ALA A 91 2.89 6.16 -13.46
CA ALA A 91 3.63 6.16 -14.70
C ALA A 91 2.93 6.94 -15.83
N SER A 92 3.73 7.43 -16.77
CA SER A 92 3.28 8.36 -17.83
C SER A 92 2.16 7.82 -18.74
N ARG A 93 1.91 6.51 -18.73
CA ARG A 93 0.84 5.85 -19.49
C ARG A 93 -0.05 4.98 -18.60
N ALA A 94 -0.19 5.31 -17.32
CA ALA A 94 -0.99 4.54 -16.36
C ALA A 94 -2.37 4.15 -16.89
N HIS A 95 -3.07 5.10 -17.53
CA HIS A 95 -4.42 4.91 -18.07
C HIS A 95 -4.46 4.33 -19.48
N ASN A 96 -3.34 4.32 -20.21
CA ASN A 96 -3.26 3.87 -21.61
C ASN A 96 -1.99 3.04 -21.86
N PRO A 97 -1.82 1.92 -21.13
CA PRO A 97 -0.61 1.12 -21.20
C PRO A 97 -0.48 0.43 -22.57
N ASP A 98 0.75 0.16 -22.98
CA ASP A 98 1.05 -0.52 -24.24
C ASP A 98 2.08 -1.65 -24.05
N ASN A 99 2.31 -2.42 -25.11
CA ASN A 99 3.25 -3.54 -25.08
C ASN A 99 4.72 -3.14 -25.34
N LYS A 100 5.03 -1.85 -25.47
CA LYS A 100 6.40 -1.37 -25.73
C LYS A 100 7.06 -0.88 -24.45
N ILE A 101 6.35 -0.03 -23.68
CA ILE A 101 6.84 0.56 -22.43
C ILE A 101 5.88 0.31 -21.25
N GLY A 102 4.84 -0.49 -21.44
CA GLY A 102 3.92 -0.84 -20.37
C GLY A 102 3.06 0.34 -19.96
N TYR A 103 2.98 0.54 -18.64
CA TYR A 103 2.39 1.71 -18.00
C TYR A 103 3.25 2.97 -18.17
N GLY A 104 4.42 2.89 -18.82
CA GLY A 104 5.24 4.03 -19.20
C GLY A 104 6.42 4.29 -18.27
N ILE A 105 6.89 5.54 -18.24
CA ILE A 105 8.01 5.98 -17.40
C ILE A 105 7.43 6.39 -16.04
N PRO A 106 7.85 5.75 -14.93
CA PRO A 106 7.32 6.07 -13.61
C PRO A 106 7.72 7.45 -13.11
N ASP A 107 6.77 8.15 -12.50
CA ASP A 107 7.05 9.30 -11.63
C ASP A 107 7.06 8.84 -10.17
N PHE A 108 8.26 8.74 -9.58
CA PHE A 108 8.44 8.26 -8.21
C PHE A 108 8.03 9.30 -7.15
N ALA A 109 8.03 10.59 -7.48
CA ALA A 109 7.54 11.62 -6.57
C ALA A 109 6.01 11.54 -6.48
N ALA A 110 5.34 11.38 -7.63
CA ALA A 110 3.90 11.14 -7.66
C ALA A 110 3.52 9.82 -6.98
N ALA A 111 4.31 8.74 -7.16
CA ALA A 111 4.09 7.47 -6.45
C ALA A 111 4.17 7.63 -4.92
N HIS A 112 5.12 8.42 -4.42
CA HIS A 112 5.22 8.72 -2.99
C HIS A 112 4.00 9.50 -2.50
N LEU A 113 3.56 10.52 -3.23
CA LEU A 113 2.33 11.26 -2.87
C LEU A 113 1.10 10.36 -2.85
N LEU A 114 0.92 9.49 -3.87
CA LEU A 114 -0.16 8.52 -3.92
C LEU A 114 -0.13 7.59 -2.70
N SER A 115 1.04 7.12 -2.28
CA SER A 115 1.16 6.25 -1.10
C SER A 115 0.70 6.92 0.19
N VAL A 116 0.90 8.25 0.32
CA VAL A 116 0.43 9.01 1.48
C VAL A 116 -1.10 9.15 1.46
N TYR A 117 -1.69 9.41 0.29
CA TYR A 117 -3.15 9.50 0.16
C TYR A 117 -3.86 8.15 0.33
N GLU A 118 -3.29 7.05 -0.18
CA GLU A 118 -3.88 5.72 -0.08
C GLU A 118 -3.72 5.08 1.32
N HIS A 119 -2.80 5.56 2.17
CA HIS A 119 -2.62 5.04 3.54
C HIS A 119 -3.44 5.76 4.62
N ASP A 120 -4.10 6.88 4.29
CA ASP A 120 -4.94 7.61 5.25
C ASP A 120 -6.37 7.02 5.38
N GLU A 121 -6.78 6.13 4.46
CA GLU A 121 -8.06 5.42 4.50
C GLU A 121 -7.80 3.90 4.52
N ASP A 122 -7.88 3.29 5.70
CA ASP A 122 -7.99 1.84 5.83
C ASP A 122 -9.38 1.42 5.30
N ASP A 123 -9.50 1.28 3.98
CA ASP A 123 -10.74 0.97 3.21
C ASP A 123 -11.49 -0.28 3.71
N ARG A 124 -10.85 -1.07 4.59
CA ARG A 124 -11.49 -2.21 5.22
C ARG A 124 -12.63 -1.79 6.15
N PHE A 125 -12.50 -0.66 6.84
CA PHE A 125 -13.47 -0.18 7.81
C PHE A 125 -13.86 1.27 7.58
N SER A 126 -15.16 1.55 7.45
CA SER A 126 -15.67 2.91 7.28
C SER A 126 -16.86 3.20 8.21
N GLU A 127 -17.30 4.45 8.26
CA GLU A 127 -18.45 4.91 9.08
C GLU A 127 -18.35 4.54 10.57
N VAL A 128 -17.14 4.56 11.14
CA VAL A 128 -16.96 4.08 12.51
C VAL A 128 -17.49 5.07 13.54
N SER A 129 -18.31 4.55 14.46
CA SER A 129 -18.82 5.31 15.59
C SER A 129 -18.92 4.45 16.84
N VAL A 130 -18.72 5.07 18.00
CA VAL A 130 -18.92 4.41 19.30
C VAL A 130 -19.88 5.21 20.15
N TYR A 131 -20.92 4.56 20.66
CA TYR A 131 -21.93 5.19 21.50
C TYR A 131 -22.50 4.23 22.56
N PRO A 132 -22.95 4.73 23.73
CA PRO A 132 -22.68 6.09 24.21
C PRO A 132 -21.18 6.28 24.49
N ASN A 133 -20.68 7.48 24.23
CA ASN A 133 -19.33 7.89 24.62
C ASN A 133 -19.45 9.34 25.11
N PRO A 134 -19.41 9.61 26.43
CA PRO A 134 -18.93 8.73 27.49
C PRO A 134 -19.87 7.56 27.85
N PHE A 135 -19.33 6.46 28.37
CA PHE A 135 -20.09 5.26 28.73
C PHE A 135 -20.04 4.93 30.23
N LYS A 136 -21.12 4.30 30.70
CA LYS A 136 -21.23 3.76 32.06
C LYS A 136 -21.09 2.23 32.06
N ASP A 137 -22.16 1.53 31.73
CA ASP A 137 -22.18 0.07 31.83
C ASP A 137 -21.82 -0.63 30.52
N PHE A 138 -22.14 0.00 29.38
CA PHE A 138 -21.92 -0.57 28.06
C PHE A 138 -21.66 0.50 27.01
N PHE A 139 -21.03 0.09 25.90
CA PHE A 139 -20.98 0.85 24.66
C PHE A 139 -21.17 -0.07 23.46
N GLU A 140 -21.53 0.51 22.32
CA GLU A 140 -21.69 -0.15 21.04
C GLU A 140 -20.77 0.52 20.02
N MET A 141 -20.01 -0.30 19.29
CA MET A 141 -19.23 0.11 18.13
C MET A 141 -20.02 -0.25 16.87
N LYS A 142 -20.25 0.74 16.02
CA LYS A 142 -20.75 0.56 14.65
C LYS A 142 -19.61 0.81 13.68
N PHE A 143 -19.51 -0.02 12.66
CA PHE A 143 -18.60 0.16 11.54
C PHE A 143 -19.14 -0.56 10.32
N ASN A 144 -18.83 -0.04 9.14
CA ASN A 144 -19.00 -0.76 7.88
C ASN A 144 -17.73 -1.54 7.58
N ALA A 145 -17.84 -2.75 7.04
CA ALA A 145 -16.71 -3.54 6.59
C ALA A 145 -16.85 -3.91 5.11
N SER A 146 -15.76 -3.81 4.33
CA SER A 146 -15.77 -4.13 2.91
C SER A 146 -15.75 -5.64 2.62
N GLU A 147 -15.27 -6.45 3.56
CA GLU A 147 -15.14 -7.91 3.43
C GLU A 147 -15.48 -8.67 4.71
N SER A 148 -15.78 -9.97 4.58
CA SER A 148 -15.94 -10.86 5.74
C SER A 148 -14.59 -11.24 6.33
N GLY A 149 -14.56 -11.56 7.62
CA GLY A 149 -13.33 -12.01 8.25
C GLY A 149 -13.45 -12.19 9.76
N THR A 150 -12.31 -12.34 10.41
CA THR A 150 -12.21 -12.29 11.87
C THR A 150 -11.44 -11.05 12.25
N ALA A 151 -12.04 -10.21 13.09
CA ALA A 151 -11.36 -9.09 13.72
C ALA A 151 -11.04 -9.40 15.18
N ARG A 152 -9.92 -8.87 15.65
CA ARG A 152 -9.60 -8.78 17.07
C ARG A 152 -10.00 -7.39 17.57
N LEU A 153 -10.83 -7.37 18.61
CA LEU A 153 -11.25 -6.17 19.31
C LEU A 153 -10.59 -6.14 20.69
N ALA A 154 -9.80 -5.09 20.92
CA ALA A 154 -9.11 -4.86 22.17
C ALA A 154 -9.50 -3.51 22.77
N VAL A 155 -9.73 -3.47 24.09
CA VAL A 155 -9.82 -2.22 24.85
C VAL A 155 -8.54 -2.06 25.62
N VAL A 156 -7.86 -0.93 25.45
CA VAL A 156 -6.59 -0.63 26.12
C VAL A 156 -6.69 0.66 26.92
N ASP A 157 -5.96 0.74 28.04
CA ASP A 157 -5.82 1.99 28.79
C ASP A 157 -4.70 2.88 28.23
N MET A 158 -4.48 4.05 28.84
CA MET A 158 -3.45 5.01 28.41
C MET A 158 -2.00 4.49 28.59
N THR A 159 -1.79 3.42 29.36
CA THR A 159 -0.48 2.78 29.55
C THR A 159 -0.24 1.64 28.55
N GLY A 160 -1.22 1.35 27.69
CA GLY A 160 -1.18 0.24 26.75
C GLY A 160 -1.59 -1.10 27.36
N ARG A 161 -2.05 -1.14 28.61
CA ARG A 161 -2.53 -2.37 29.23
C ARG A 161 -3.86 -2.78 28.60
N ILE A 162 -3.95 -4.04 28.20
CA ILE A 162 -5.16 -4.65 27.63
C ILE A 162 -6.17 -4.94 28.76
N ILE A 163 -7.35 -4.35 28.64
CA ILE A 163 -8.50 -4.52 29.54
C ILE A 163 -9.43 -5.61 29.04
N LEU A 164 -9.66 -5.66 27.73
CA LEU A 164 -10.48 -6.67 27.05
C LEU A 164 -9.81 -7.03 25.72
N ASP A 165 -9.92 -8.29 25.34
CA ASP A 165 -9.40 -8.81 24.07
C ASP A 165 -10.28 -9.96 23.58
N LYS A 166 -10.93 -9.78 22.43
CA LYS A 166 -11.87 -10.76 21.86
C LYS A 166 -11.83 -10.79 20.35
N ASN A 167 -12.05 -11.96 19.78
CA ASN A 167 -12.24 -12.12 18.35
C ASN A 167 -13.73 -12.04 17.98
N TYR A 168 -14.04 -11.36 16.89
CA TYR A 168 -15.38 -11.18 16.34
C TYR A 168 -15.39 -11.53 14.85
N THR A 169 -16.46 -12.19 14.41
CA THR A 169 -16.70 -12.42 13.00
C THR A 169 -17.30 -11.16 12.38
N ILE A 170 -16.66 -10.66 11.32
CA ILE A 170 -17.10 -9.51 10.55
C ILE A 170 -17.86 -10.01 9.32
N VAL A 171 -18.95 -9.33 9.00
CA VAL A 171 -19.68 -9.51 7.74
C VAL A 171 -19.54 -8.26 6.86
N PRO A 172 -19.59 -8.37 5.52
CA PRO A 172 -19.59 -7.21 4.66
C PRO A 172 -20.80 -6.31 4.96
N GLY A 173 -20.61 -5.00 4.90
CA GLY A 173 -21.61 -4.00 5.26
C GLY A 173 -21.60 -3.66 6.76
N ASN A 174 -22.77 -3.34 7.31
CA ASN A 174 -22.87 -2.77 8.65
C ASN A 174 -22.70 -3.83 9.75
N ASN A 175 -21.75 -3.60 10.64
CA ASN A 175 -21.49 -4.41 11.83
C ASN A 175 -21.79 -3.58 13.08
N ILE A 176 -22.34 -4.24 14.09
CA ILE A 176 -22.59 -3.64 15.41
C ILE A 176 -22.05 -4.59 16.47
N VAL A 177 -21.14 -4.11 17.30
CA VAL A 177 -20.57 -4.87 18.41
C VAL A 177 -20.85 -4.17 19.72
N ARG A 178 -21.52 -4.89 20.63
CA ARG A 178 -21.84 -4.38 21.98
C ARG A 178 -20.86 -4.91 23.01
N PHE A 179 -20.41 -4.02 23.88
CA PHE A 179 -19.48 -4.30 24.97
C PHE A 179 -20.14 -3.99 26.31
N ASN A 180 -20.28 -5.01 27.15
CA ASN A 180 -20.88 -4.92 28.49
C ASN A 180 -20.07 -5.69 29.56
N GLU A 181 -18.90 -6.24 29.20
CA GLU A 181 -18.10 -7.14 30.04
C GLU A 181 -16.80 -6.50 30.55
N LEU A 182 -16.71 -5.17 30.58
CA LEU A 182 -15.48 -4.46 30.98
C LEU A 182 -15.22 -4.53 32.49
N GLY A 183 -16.20 -5.00 33.27
CA GLY A 183 -16.11 -5.05 34.71
C GLY A 183 -15.98 -3.66 35.33
N ASN A 184 -15.39 -3.61 36.53
CA ASN A 184 -15.23 -2.37 37.29
C ASN A 184 -13.89 -1.69 36.96
N ILE A 185 -13.78 -1.16 35.75
CA ILE A 185 -12.61 -0.35 35.33
C ILE A 185 -12.74 1.10 35.82
N PRO A 186 -11.63 1.76 36.21
CA PRO A 186 -11.66 3.15 36.64
C PRO A 186 -12.20 4.10 35.58
N SER A 187 -12.84 5.19 36.01
CA SER A 187 -13.21 6.29 35.13
C SER A 187 -11.94 6.89 34.50
N GLY A 188 -11.98 7.16 33.20
CA GLY A 188 -10.77 7.55 32.46
C GLY A 188 -10.90 7.38 30.95
N ILE A 189 -9.78 7.65 30.26
CA ILE A 189 -9.66 7.51 28.81
C ILE A 189 -9.14 6.11 28.49
N TYR A 190 -9.80 5.47 27.52
CA TYR A 190 -9.41 4.19 26.96
C TYR A 190 -9.41 4.28 25.43
N PHE A 191 -8.78 3.33 24.77
CA PHE A 191 -8.82 3.19 23.33
C PHE A 191 -9.40 1.83 22.96
N LEU A 192 -10.40 1.85 22.08
CA LEU A 192 -10.93 0.68 21.41
C LEU A 192 -10.16 0.47 20.13
N ARG A 193 -9.59 -0.72 19.95
CA ARG A 193 -8.81 -1.09 18.77
C ARG A 193 -9.46 -2.28 18.07
N LEU A 194 -9.71 -2.13 16.78
CA LEU A 194 -10.25 -3.14 15.88
C LEU A 194 -9.15 -3.51 14.88
N GLU A 195 -8.65 -4.74 14.96
CA GLU A 195 -7.57 -5.24 14.10
C GLU A 195 -8.13 -6.36 13.20
N SER A 196 -7.88 -6.31 11.89
CA SER A 196 -8.16 -7.44 11.01
C SER A 196 -7.20 -7.45 9.82
N GLY A 197 -6.39 -8.51 9.69
CA GLY A 197 -5.30 -8.53 8.71
C GLY A 197 -4.27 -7.43 9.01
N ASN A 198 -4.03 -6.55 8.04
CA ASN A 198 -3.15 -5.37 8.20
C ASN A 198 -3.92 -4.12 8.64
N SER A 199 -5.25 -4.19 8.67
CA SER A 199 -6.13 -3.07 9.00
C SER A 199 -6.24 -2.88 10.51
N VAL A 200 -6.05 -1.65 10.99
CA VAL A 200 -6.13 -1.30 12.40
C VAL A 200 -6.89 0.00 12.57
N LEU A 201 -8.06 -0.08 13.19
CA LEU A 201 -8.86 1.08 13.52
C LEU A 201 -8.88 1.34 15.02
N THR A 202 -8.70 2.60 15.41
CA THR A 202 -8.71 3.00 16.83
C THR A 202 -9.78 4.06 17.09
N SER A 203 -10.53 3.92 18.18
CA SER A 203 -11.53 4.88 18.65
C SER A 203 -11.33 5.21 20.12
N LYS A 204 -11.41 6.50 20.47
CA LYS A 204 -11.31 6.96 21.86
C LYS A 204 -12.59 6.64 22.63
N LEU A 205 -12.44 6.11 23.84
CA LEU A 205 -13.53 5.86 24.79
C LEU A 205 -13.32 6.66 26.08
N LEU A 206 -14.41 7.19 26.63
CA LEU A 206 -14.42 7.86 27.93
C LEU A 206 -15.34 7.10 28.89
N ARG A 207 -14.77 6.52 29.95
CA ARG A 207 -15.50 5.85 31.03
C ARG A 207 -15.87 6.87 32.11
N GLN A 208 -17.14 6.89 32.53
CA GLN A 208 -17.67 7.71 33.64
C GLN A 208 -18.00 6.92 34.90
#